data_AF-A0A7J8Z1B0-F1
#
_entry.id   AF-A0A7J8Z1B0-F1
#
_cell.length_a   1.000
_cell.length_b   1.000
_cell.length_c   1.000
_cell.angle_alpha   90.00
_cell.angle_beta   90.00
_cell.angle_gamma   90.00
#
_symmetry.space_group_name_H-M   'P 1'
#
loop_
_entity.id
_entity.type
_entity.pdbx_description
1 polymer ?
#
loop_
_entity_poly.entity_id
_entity_poly.type
_entity_poly.pdbx_seq_one_letter_code
_entity_poly.pdbx_strand_id
1 'polypeptide(L)'
;MEGVARALFLVPIAANNVDSAEAGVVLLALEVFIYLEWKINDSLFVDLKFKVVFNWCANKSMRSWSLQSTFADIERKIEKVGSVVFSMADKKGNEMASTLAIVGINHGDMFKAWW
;
A
#
# COMPACT_ATOMS: atom_id res chain seq x y z
N MET A 1 -20.42 -12.61 14.00
CA MET A 1 -20.33 -11.32 13.27
C MET A 1 -18.91 -11.20 12.78
N GLU A 2 -18.73 -11.26 11.47
CA GLU A 2 -17.43 -11.07 10.83
C GLU A 2 -17.21 -9.55 10.77
N GLY A 3 -16.42 -9.03 11.71
CA GLY A 3 -16.09 -7.61 11.78
C GLY A 3 -14.99 -7.31 10.77
N VAL A 4 -15.27 -6.47 9.76
CA VAL A 4 -14.25 -6.00 8.84
C VAL A 4 -13.58 -4.79 9.45
N ALA A 5 -12.39 -4.96 10.02
CA ALA A 5 -11.59 -3.81 10.43
C ALA A 5 -11.08 -3.06 9.19
N ARG A 6 -11.41 -1.78 9.11
CA ARG A 6 -10.99 -0.90 8.02
C ARG A 6 -10.10 0.19 8.61
N ALA A 7 -8.93 0.36 8.02
CA ALA A 7 -8.00 1.39 8.42
C ALA A 7 -7.68 2.27 7.22
N LEU A 8 -7.72 3.59 7.46
CA LEU A 8 -7.48 4.62 6.48
C LEU A 8 -6.20 5.35 6.85
N PHE A 9 -5.24 5.36 5.92
CA PHE A 9 -3.94 6.00 6.13
C PHE A 9 -3.75 7.13 5.14
N LEU A 10 -3.37 8.28 5.69
CA LEU A 10 -2.92 9.45 4.96
C LEU A 10 -1.48 9.70 5.37
N VAL A 11 -0.54 9.44 4.47
CA VAL A 11 0.89 9.64 4.77
C VAL A 11 1.52 10.48 3.66
N PRO A 12 2.16 11.61 3.99
CA PRO A 12 3.06 12.27 3.06
C PRO A 12 4.27 11.37 2.84
N ILE A 13 4.33 10.74 1.66
CA ILE A 13 5.48 9.93 1.24
C ILE A 13 6.40 10.85 0.46
N ALA A 14 7.61 11.07 0.98
CA ALA A 14 8.66 11.75 0.26
C ALA A 14 9.09 10.89 -0.94
N ALA A 15 8.46 11.12 -2.08
CA ALA A 15 8.69 10.38 -3.31
C ALA A 15 8.95 11.35 -4.46
N ASN A 16 9.86 10.94 -5.35
CA ASN A 16 10.24 11.74 -6.52
C ASN A 16 9.16 11.76 -7.60
N ASN A 17 8.25 10.79 -7.59
CA ASN A 17 7.11 10.69 -8.50
C ASN A 17 5.98 9.85 -7.88
N VAL A 18 4.84 9.82 -8.57
CA VAL A 18 3.62 9.16 -8.08
C VAL A 18 3.77 7.63 -8.01
N ASP A 19 4.50 6.99 -8.92
CA ASP A 19 4.72 5.54 -8.89
C ASP A 19 5.57 5.12 -7.69
N SER A 20 6.61 5.90 -7.37
CA SER A 20 7.41 5.73 -6.15
C SER A 20 6.59 5.96 -4.88
N ALA A 21 5.67 6.93 -4.90
CA ALA A 21 4.77 7.17 -3.78
C ALA A 21 3.86 5.96 -3.55
N GLU A 22 3.25 5.40 -4.58
CA GLU A 22 2.37 4.24 -4.45
C GLU A 22 3.15 2.96 -4.04
N ALA A 23 4.38 2.76 -4.51
CA ALA A 23 5.25 1.71 -3.97
C ALA A 23 5.51 1.87 -2.47
N GLY A 24 5.66 3.11 -1.99
CA GLY A 24 5.74 3.41 -0.56
C GLY A 24 4.44 3.11 0.20
N VAL A 25 3.28 3.33 -0.42
CA VAL A 25 1.98 2.96 0.17
C VAL A 25 1.88 1.45 0.35
N VAL A 26 2.35 0.65 -0.62
CA VAL A 26 2.39 -0.82 -0.49
C VAL A 26 3.24 -1.24 0.69
N LEU A 27 4.43 -0.65 0.84
CA LEU A 27 5.32 -0.92 1.98
C LEU A 27 4.63 -0.59 3.32
N LEU A 28 3.95 0.56 3.39
CA LEU A 28 3.22 0.99 4.58
C LEU A 28 2.04 0.07 4.91
N ALA A 29 1.28 -0.37 3.91
CA ALA A 29 0.16 -1.29 4.11
C ALA A 29 0.64 -2.61 4.73
N LEU A 30 1.78 -3.13 4.26
CA LEU A 30 2.42 -4.30 4.85
C LEU A 30 2.90 -4.05 6.28
N GLU A 31 3.47 -2.87 6.57
CA GLU A 31 3.90 -2.50 7.92
C GLU A 31 2.75 -2.42 8.91
N VAL A 32 1.66 -1.78 8.51
CA VAL A 32 0.45 -1.69 9.32
C VAL A 32 -0.10 -3.08 9.59
N PHE A 33 -0.21 -3.92 8.56
CA PHE A 33 -0.75 -5.27 8.72
C PHE A 33 0.08 -6.11 9.71
N ILE A 34 1.42 -6.04 9.60
CA ILE A 34 2.34 -6.70 10.54
C ILE A 34 2.22 -6.10 11.94
N TYR A 35 2.16 -4.76 12.06
CA TYR A 35 2.10 -4.05 13.33
C TYR A 35 0.83 -4.35 14.13
N LEU A 36 -0.30 -4.50 13.43
CA LEU A 36 -1.56 -4.88 14.06
C LEU A 36 -1.54 -6.30 14.65
N GLU A 37 -0.43 -7.02 14.50
CA GLU A 37 -0.29 -8.43 14.88
C GLU A 37 -1.52 -9.22 14.44
N TRP A 38 -2.01 -8.93 13.23
CA TRP A 38 -3.20 -9.56 12.66
C TRP A 38 -2.83 -11.00 12.27
N LYS A 39 -2.62 -11.79 13.32
CA LYS A 39 -2.53 -13.24 13.28
C LYS A 39 -3.95 -13.69 13.07
N ILE A 40 -4.14 -14.49 12.02
CA ILE A 40 -5.07 -15.63 11.88
C ILE A 40 -5.43 -15.67 10.39
N ASN A 41 -4.62 -16.40 9.61
CA ASN A 41 -4.95 -17.03 8.31
C ASN A 41 -5.54 -16.19 7.16
N ASP A 42 -5.71 -14.88 7.31
CA ASP A 42 -6.31 -14.04 6.28
C ASP A 42 -5.29 -13.44 5.31
N SER A 43 -5.77 -13.20 4.09
CA SER A 43 -4.97 -12.59 3.03
C SER A 43 -5.07 -11.07 3.09
N LEU A 44 -3.94 -10.38 2.94
CA LEU A 44 -3.93 -8.94 2.75
C LEU A 44 -4.30 -8.62 1.31
N PHE A 45 -5.41 -7.93 1.10
CA PHE A 45 -5.81 -7.40 -0.20
C PHE A 45 -5.33 -5.96 -0.36
N VAL A 46 -4.59 -5.70 -1.44
CA VAL A 46 -4.05 -4.37 -1.75
C VAL A 46 -4.56 -3.94 -3.13
N ASP A 47 -5.44 -2.94 -3.13
CA ASP A 47 -5.96 -2.33 -4.35
C ASP A 47 -5.05 -1.18 -4.81
N LEU A 48 -4.46 -1.33 -5.99
CA LEU A 48 -3.52 -0.38 -6.59
C LEU A 48 -4.19 0.48 -7.65
N LYS A 49 -3.81 1.75 -7.72
CA LYS A 49 -4.32 2.70 -8.70
C LYS A 49 -3.47 2.74 -9.96
N PHE A 50 -2.15 2.56 -9.85
CA PHE A 50 -1.26 2.68 -11.00
C PHE A 50 -0.85 1.31 -11.53
N LYS A 51 -1.12 1.11 -12.82
CA LYS A 51 -0.80 -0.12 -13.55
C LYS A 51 0.69 -0.42 -13.52
N VAL A 52 1.53 0.62 -13.48
CA VAL A 52 2.98 0.51 -13.37
C VAL A 52 3.37 -0.22 -12.08
N VAL A 53 2.82 0.19 -10.94
CA VAL A 53 3.09 -0.43 -9.63
C VAL A 53 2.48 -1.82 -9.56
N PHE A 54 1.27 -2.03 -10.08
CA PHE A 54 0.69 -3.37 -10.21
C PHE A 54 1.62 -4.32 -10.98
N ASN A 55 2.14 -3.87 -12.13
CA ASN A 55 3.08 -4.66 -12.93
C ASN A 55 4.39 -4.94 -12.18
N TRP A 56 4.88 -4.01 -11.35
CA TRP A 56 6.06 -4.22 -10.51
C TRP A 56 5.83 -5.28 -9.41
N CYS A 57 4.63 -5.31 -8.83
CA CYS A 57 4.23 -6.32 -7.86
C CYS A 57 4.09 -7.70 -8.52
N ALA A 58 3.47 -7.76 -9.71
CA ALA A 58 3.23 -8.99 -10.44
C ALA A 58 4.47 -9.55 -11.15
N ASN A 59 5.39 -8.70 -11.58
CA ASN A 59 6.57 -9.08 -12.35
C ASN A 59 7.83 -8.33 -11.91
N LYS A 60 8.76 -9.08 -11.30
CA LYS A 60 10.02 -8.52 -10.78
C LYS A 60 10.90 -7.89 -11.85
N SER A 61 10.84 -8.35 -13.11
CA SER A 61 11.70 -7.83 -14.19
C SER A 61 11.29 -6.42 -14.64
N MET A 62 10.06 -5.99 -14.35
CA MET A 62 9.57 -4.67 -14.71
C MET A 62 9.94 -3.59 -13.69
N ARG A 63 10.50 -3.98 -12.55
CA ARG A 63 10.77 -3.09 -11.42
C ARG A 63 11.84 -2.06 -11.77
N SER A 64 11.58 -0.82 -11.35
CA SER A 64 12.56 0.24 -11.46
C SER A 64 13.80 -0.07 -10.61
N TRP A 65 14.98 0.03 -11.22
CA TRP A 65 16.26 -0.16 -10.53
C TRP A 65 16.49 0.86 -9.40
N SER A 66 15.92 2.06 -9.52
CA SER A 66 16.04 3.11 -8.49
C SER A 66 15.32 2.78 -7.17
N LEU A 67 14.42 1.78 -7.17
CA LEU A 67 13.59 1.41 -6.02
C LEU A 67 13.96 0.02 -5.45
N GLN A 68 15.15 -0.50 -5.77
CA GLN A 68 15.55 -1.86 -5.38
C GLN A 68 15.50 -2.10 -3.86
N SER A 69 15.93 -1.13 -3.06
CA SER A 69 15.83 -1.21 -1.59
C SER A 69 14.38 -1.29 -1.11
N THR A 70 13.51 -0.43 -1.64
CA THR A 70 12.07 -0.45 -1.35
C THR A 70 11.45 -1.80 -1.73
N PHE A 71 11.81 -2.37 -2.88
CA PHE A 71 11.31 -3.68 -3.28
C PHE A 71 11.83 -4.82 -2.40
N ALA A 72 13.10 -4.77 -1.96
CA ALA A 72 13.62 -5.75 -1.03
C ALA A 72 12.88 -5.72 0.32
N ASP A 73 12.55 -4.51 0.82
CA ASP A 73 11.76 -4.36 2.04
C ASP A 73 10.32 -4.86 1.87
N ILE A 74 9.68 -4.56 0.74
CA ILE A 74 8.35 -5.09 0.40
C ILE A 74 8.38 -6.62 0.40
N GLU A 75 9.35 -7.25 -0.25
CA GLU A 75 9.46 -8.71 -0.31
C GLU A 75 9.61 -9.35 1.07
N ARG A 76 10.53 -8.81 1.88
CA ARG A 76 10.74 -9.28 3.25
C ARG A 76 9.47 -9.17 4.10
N LYS A 77 8.65 -8.15 3.87
CA LYS A 77 7.37 -8.00 4.59
C LYS A 77 6.28 -8.89 4.04
N ILE A 78 6.19 -9.11 2.72
CA ILE A 78 5.28 -10.09 2.13
C ILE A 78 5.55 -11.48 2.71
N GLU A 79 6.81 -11.88 2.85
CA GLU A 79 7.19 -13.16 3.49
C GLU A 79 6.67 -13.27 4.93
N LYS A 80 6.65 -12.16 5.67
CA LYS A 80 6.10 -12.12 7.05
C LYS A 80 4.57 -12.15 7.07
N VAL A 81 3.92 -11.52 6.10
CA VAL A 81 2.46 -11.49 5.98
C VAL A 81 1.92 -12.83 5.48
N GLY A 82 2.67 -13.52 4.62
CA GLY A 82 2.27 -14.80 4.03
C GLY A 82 1.46 -14.60 2.76
N SER A 83 0.14 -14.36 2.89
CA SER A 83 -0.76 -14.22 1.74
C SER A 83 -1.07 -12.75 1.44
N VAL A 84 -0.63 -12.28 0.27
CA VAL A 84 -0.91 -10.92 -0.23
C VAL A 84 -1.47 -11.01 -1.65
N VAL A 85 -2.61 -10.36 -1.87
CA VAL A 85 -3.29 -10.32 -3.16
C VAL A 85 -3.32 -8.87 -3.65
N PHE A 86 -2.75 -8.63 -4.82
CA PHE A 86 -2.77 -7.33 -5.48
C PHE A 86 -3.88 -7.29 -6.54
N SER A 87 -4.67 -6.22 -6.54
CA SER A 87 -5.72 -5.96 -7.53
C SER A 87 -5.63 -4.54 -8.06
N MET A 88 -6.23 -4.29 -9.22
CA MET A 88 -6.36 -2.95 -9.78
C MET A 88 -7.66 -2.34 -9.28
N ALA A 89 -7.58 -1.17 -8.65
CA ALA A 89 -8.76 -0.48 -8.15
C ALA A 89 -9.64 0.02 -9.31
N ASP A 90 -10.95 -0.23 -9.22
CA ASP A 90 -11.92 0.40 -10.12
C ASP A 90 -11.94 1.92 -9.92
N LYS A 91 -12.28 2.68 -10.98
CA LYS A 91 -12.30 4.16 -10.95
C LYS A 91 -13.05 4.75 -9.74
N LYS A 92 -14.11 4.09 -9.26
CA LYS A 92 -14.88 4.49 -8.06
C LYS A 92 -14.30 3.96 -6.75
N GLY A 93 -13.61 2.82 -6.75
CA GLY A 93 -13.05 2.21 -5.54
C GLY A 93 -11.92 3.03 -4.92
N ASN A 94 -11.25 3.87 -5.72
CA ASN A 94 -10.08 4.64 -5.30
C ASN A 94 -10.37 6.14 -5.08
N GLU A 95 -11.62 6.61 -5.15
CA GLU A 95 -11.92 8.04 -4.94
C GLU A 95 -11.54 8.50 -3.52
N MET A 96 -11.74 7.64 -2.51
CA MET A 96 -11.39 7.94 -1.13
C MET A 96 -9.86 8.02 -0.94
N ALA A 97 -9.10 7.02 -1.41
CA ALA A 97 -7.64 7.05 -1.36
C ALA A 97 -7.04 8.21 -2.18
N SER A 98 -7.67 8.59 -3.29
CA SER A 98 -7.28 9.78 -4.08
C SER A 98 -7.54 11.09 -3.35
N THR A 99 -8.71 11.21 -2.71
CA THR A 99 -9.07 12.39 -1.90
C THR A 99 -8.10 12.56 -0.74
N LEU A 100 -7.75 11.45 -0.09
CA LEU A 100 -6.74 11.42 0.96
C LEU A 100 -5.39 11.86 0.40
N ALA A 101 -4.88 11.26 -0.68
CA ALA A 101 -3.59 11.69 -1.25
C ALA A 101 -3.51 13.21 -1.48
N ILE A 102 -4.61 13.84 -1.94
CA ILE A 102 -4.71 15.30 -2.10
C ILE A 102 -4.66 16.04 -0.75
N VAL A 103 -5.41 15.57 0.25
CA VAL A 103 -5.40 16.16 1.60
C VAL A 103 -4.01 16.02 2.26
N GLY A 104 -3.31 14.91 2.04
CA GLY A 104 -1.98 14.64 2.59
C GLY A 104 -0.86 15.46 1.95
N ILE A 105 -1.05 15.96 0.73
CA ILE A 105 -0.13 16.96 0.14
C ILE A 105 -0.27 18.30 0.88
N ASN A 106 -1.48 18.64 1.32
CA ASN A 106 -1.76 19.91 1.99
C ASN A 106 -1.46 19.89 3.49
N HIS A 107 -1.32 18.71 4.09
CA HIS A 107 -1.04 18.53 5.51
C HIS A 107 0.28 17.76 5.68
N GLY A 108 1.29 18.40 6.29
CA GLY A 108 2.59 17.78 6.54
C GLY A 108 2.58 16.63 7.55
N ASP A 109 1.45 16.39 8.21
CA ASP A 109 1.30 15.39 9.27
C ASP A 109 0.50 14.16 8.79
N MET A 110 0.90 12.99 9.29
CA MET A 110 0.22 11.72 9.03
C MET A 110 -1.14 11.66 9.74
N PHE A 111 -2.21 11.37 9.01
CA PHE A 111 -3.54 11.13 9.56
C PHE A 111 -3.90 9.64 9.52
N LYS A 112 -4.48 9.13 10.61
CA LYS A 112 -4.92 7.74 10.77
C LYS A 112 -6.36 7.73 11.26
N ALA A 113 -7.23 6.97 10.60
CA ALA A 113 -8.57 6.67 11.09
C ALA A 113 -8.83 5.16 11.05
N TRP A 114 -9.44 4.64 12.10
CA TRP A 114 -9.90 3.25 12.21
C TRP A 114 -11.39 3.24 12.61
N TRP A 115 -12.15 2.21 12.23
CA TRP A 115 -13.51 1.97 12.72
C TRP A 115 -13.94 0.51 12.50
#